data_AF-A0A6I2ZTK3-F1
#
_entry.id   AF-A0A6I2ZTK3-F1
#
_cell.length_a   1.000
_cell.length_b   1.000
_cell.length_c   1.000
_cell.angle_alpha   90.00
_cell.angle_beta   90.00
_cell.angle_gamma   90.00
#
_symmetry.space_group_name_H-M   'P 1'
#
loop_
_entity.id
_entity.type
_entity.pdbx_description
1 polymer ?
#
loop_
_entity_poly.entity_id
_entity_poly.type
_entity_poly.pdbx_seq_one_letter_code
_entity_poly.pdbx_strand_id
1 'polypeptide(L)'
;MKRSLSPAAAIFLTFGFAATACSGGSNIEVVSQDTAVSNTATSDAPDNSVVQSNGMYSTADFATPTISWDSCGDGLECGYIDVPINYSDVKSKTTSLYVVKHAATDATARIGSLLVNPGGPGFGGSFLAESADNIYSQAILSSFDIIGWDPRGTGQSIPAIDCTDDYDHFFASGDITPDTPQERADSVASSEEFTKDCFDKSGDILPYAGTNNVARDMDMIRRALGEDKISYFGFSYGSELGATWTTMFPDTVRAAVLDGASDPNADELLSVLQQNKGFEDSIATFLAKCSDDSTCAFYNGGNAEGAFDDLMAQLDENPIATSSGRPDLTRGMALTAVSEAMYSDSYWSTLESALASAQDGDGTGLLALYDE
;
A
#
# COMPACT_ATOMS: atom_id res chain seq x y z
N MET A 1 13.30 32.14 0.57
CA MET A 1 14.02 30.97 1.10
C MET A 1 13.11 29.78 0.91
N LYS A 2 13.36 28.98 -0.14
CA LYS A 2 12.63 27.73 -0.40
C LYS A 2 13.23 26.67 0.53
N ARG A 3 12.43 26.12 1.45
CA ARG A 3 12.82 24.93 2.22
C ARG A 3 12.57 23.72 1.31
N SER A 4 13.61 22.93 1.06
CA SER A 4 13.47 21.60 0.47
C SER A 4 12.82 20.71 1.52
N LEU A 5 11.66 20.14 1.19
CA LEU A 5 11.14 18.97 1.89
C LEU A 5 12.00 17.79 1.48
N SER A 6 12.48 17.03 2.45
CA SER A 6 13.13 15.73 2.24
C SER A 6 12.07 14.75 1.71
N PRO A 7 12.38 13.81 0.81
CA PRO A 7 11.42 12.80 0.40
C PRO A 7 11.41 11.73 1.50
N ALA A 8 10.57 11.91 2.52
CA ALA A 8 10.04 10.80 3.28
C ALA A 8 8.87 10.27 2.44
N ALA A 9 8.97 9.03 1.98
CA ALA A 9 7.86 8.36 1.31
C ALA A 9 6.82 8.07 2.40
N ALA A 10 5.82 8.95 2.50
CA ALA A 10 4.75 8.78 3.47
C ALA A 10 3.94 7.53 3.08
N ILE A 11 3.73 6.60 4.02
CA ILE A 11 2.98 5.35 3.86
C ILE A 11 1.58 5.56 4.44
N PHE A 12 0.65 6.14 3.67
CA PHE A 12 -0.77 6.09 4.02
C PHE A 12 -1.35 4.66 3.95
N LEU A 13 -1.72 4.13 5.12
CA LEU A 13 -2.34 2.82 5.32
C LEU A 13 -3.87 2.89 5.16
N THR A 14 -4.43 1.92 4.44
CA THR A 14 -5.85 1.57 4.54
C THR A 14 -5.97 0.31 5.39
N PHE A 15 -6.38 0.46 6.65
CA PHE A 15 -6.72 -0.67 7.49
C PHE A 15 -8.12 -1.17 7.13
N GLY A 16 -8.20 -2.41 6.63
CA GLY A 16 -9.46 -3.14 6.56
C GLY A 16 -9.84 -3.63 7.96
N PHE A 17 -10.68 -2.88 8.68
CA PHE A 17 -11.17 -3.30 9.99
C PHE A 17 -12.40 -4.20 9.87
N ALA A 18 -12.25 -5.48 10.24
CA ALA A 18 -13.39 -6.36 10.47
C ALA A 18 -13.75 -6.35 11.97
N ALA A 19 -14.86 -5.70 12.33
CA ALA A 19 -15.43 -5.78 13.66
C ALA A 19 -15.96 -7.20 13.92
N THR A 20 -15.27 -7.98 14.78
CA THR A 20 -15.78 -9.28 15.26
C THR A 20 -16.21 -9.19 16.71
N ALA A 21 -17.53 -9.15 16.92
CA ALA A 21 -18.13 -9.27 18.24
C ALA A 21 -17.90 -10.68 18.80
N CYS A 22 -17.17 -10.79 19.90
CA CYS A 22 -16.96 -12.05 20.60
C CYS A 22 -18.25 -12.52 21.30
N SER A 23 -18.80 -13.67 20.88
CA SER A 23 -19.49 -14.55 21.81
C SER A 23 -19.30 -16.03 21.41
N GLY A 24 -18.69 -16.79 22.31
CA GLY A 24 -18.67 -18.26 22.27
C GLY A 24 -17.35 -18.87 21.82
N GLY A 25 -16.63 -19.45 22.78
CA GLY A 25 -15.31 -20.06 22.56
C GLY A 25 -15.29 -21.11 21.45
N SER A 26 -14.33 -20.95 20.55
CA SER A 26 -13.79 -22.01 19.70
C SER A 26 -12.30 -21.76 19.62
N ASN A 27 -11.51 -22.72 20.12
CA ASN A 27 -10.06 -22.73 19.89
C ASN A 27 -9.85 -22.87 18.37
N ILE A 28 -9.52 -21.77 17.69
CA ILE A 28 -9.09 -21.81 16.31
C ILE A 28 -7.57 -22.04 16.35
N GLU A 29 -7.15 -23.28 16.08
CA GLU A 29 -5.75 -23.54 15.74
C GLU A 29 -5.47 -22.88 14.38
N VAL A 30 -4.65 -21.82 14.39
CA VAL A 30 -4.04 -21.26 13.18
C VAL A 30 -3.00 -22.28 12.71
N VAL A 31 -3.37 -23.08 11.70
CA VAL A 31 -2.43 -23.96 11.04
C VAL A 31 -1.59 -23.12 10.09
N SER A 32 -0.37 -22.77 10.52
CA SER A 32 0.70 -22.40 9.58
C SER A 32 0.87 -23.57 8.62
N GLN A 33 0.52 -23.39 7.34
CA GLN A 33 0.93 -24.34 6.33
C GLN A 33 2.43 -24.19 6.12
N ASP A 34 3.21 -24.97 6.87
CA ASP A 34 4.58 -25.27 6.52
C ASP A 34 4.59 -25.78 5.07
N THR A 35 5.27 -25.03 4.19
CA THR A 35 5.53 -25.42 2.81
C THR A 35 6.54 -26.57 2.80
N ALA A 36 6.05 -27.77 3.14
CA ALA A 36 6.74 -29.00 2.81
C ALA A 36 6.77 -29.11 1.28
N VAL A 37 7.97 -29.08 0.73
CA VAL A 37 8.29 -29.21 -0.70
C VAL A 37 7.50 -30.36 -1.33
N SER A 38 6.42 -30.03 -2.03
CA SER A 38 5.70 -30.96 -2.88
C SER A 38 5.87 -30.51 -4.32
N ASN A 39 6.74 -31.22 -5.04
CA ASN A 39 6.92 -31.09 -6.49
C ASN A 39 5.69 -31.65 -7.22
N THR A 40 4.55 -30.98 -7.12
CA THR A 40 3.41 -31.13 -8.03
C THR A 40 2.45 -29.97 -7.80
N ALA A 41 2.68 -28.85 -8.49
CA ALA A 41 1.63 -27.86 -8.69
C ALA A 41 0.66 -28.42 -9.74
N THR A 42 -0.34 -29.18 -9.31
CA THR A 42 -1.53 -29.45 -10.11
C THR A 42 -2.61 -28.48 -9.67
N SER A 43 -2.95 -27.56 -10.57
CA SER A 43 -4.10 -26.67 -10.46
C SER A 43 -5.38 -27.49 -10.27
N ASP A 44 -5.89 -27.56 -9.05
CA ASP A 44 -7.22 -28.09 -8.72
C ASP A 44 -8.34 -27.04 -8.88
N ALA A 45 -8.08 -25.96 -9.64
CA ALA A 45 -9.14 -25.04 -10.03
C ALA A 45 -10.19 -25.80 -10.86
N PRO A 46 -11.48 -25.77 -10.46
CA PRO A 46 -12.55 -26.31 -11.30
C PRO A 46 -12.50 -25.69 -12.69
N ASP A 47 -12.66 -26.50 -13.75
CA ASP A 47 -12.59 -26.12 -15.18
C ASP A 47 -13.63 -25.05 -15.61
N ASN A 48 -14.43 -24.55 -14.66
CA ASN A 48 -15.50 -23.57 -14.82
C ASN A 48 -15.30 -22.27 -14.00
N SER A 49 -14.17 -22.07 -13.31
CA SER A 49 -13.88 -20.81 -12.61
C SER A 49 -13.35 -19.70 -13.51
N VAL A 50 -13.03 -20.00 -14.78
CA VAL A 50 -12.81 -18.98 -15.80
C VAL A 50 -14.17 -18.38 -16.14
N VAL A 51 -14.52 -17.25 -15.53
CA VAL A 51 -15.54 -16.36 -16.09
C VAL A 51 -15.10 -16.06 -17.52
N GLN A 52 -15.79 -16.66 -18.49
CA GLN A 52 -15.60 -16.33 -19.89
C GLN A 52 -15.75 -14.82 -20.04
N SER A 53 -14.69 -14.14 -20.46
CA SER A 53 -14.62 -12.69 -20.69
C SER A 53 -15.42 -12.29 -21.94
N ASN A 54 -16.65 -12.78 -22.06
CA ASN A 54 -17.56 -12.48 -23.15
C ASN A 54 -18.01 -11.02 -23.00
N GLY A 55 -17.20 -10.09 -23.53
CA GLY A 55 -17.56 -8.68 -23.67
C GLY A 55 -16.55 -7.64 -23.20
N MET A 56 -15.36 -8.01 -22.70
CA MET A 56 -14.30 -7.02 -22.45
C MET A 56 -13.44 -6.88 -23.70
N TYR A 57 -13.30 -5.65 -24.22
CA TYR A 57 -12.32 -5.36 -25.26
C TYR A 57 -10.93 -5.68 -24.73
N SER A 58 -10.13 -6.32 -25.58
CA SER A 58 -8.71 -6.51 -25.31
C SER A 58 -8.01 -5.16 -25.45
N THR A 59 -6.88 -4.98 -24.77
CA THR A 59 -6.01 -3.82 -25.04
C THR A 59 -5.65 -3.74 -26.52
N ALA A 60 -5.58 -4.88 -27.23
CA ALA A 60 -5.35 -4.95 -28.67
C ALA A 60 -6.39 -4.20 -29.53
N ASP A 61 -7.60 -3.95 -29.00
CA ASP A 61 -8.63 -3.18 -29.70
C ASP A 61 -8.37 -1.66 -29.68
N PHE A 62 -7.43 -1.21 -28.83
CA PHE A 62 -7.04 0.18 -28.69
C PHE A 62 -5.76 0.48 -29.46
N ALA A 63 -5.66 1.70 -30.00
CA ALA A 63 -4.44 2.18 -30.63
C ALA A 63 -3.27 2.14 -29.63
N THR A 64 -2.07 1.80 -30.11
CA THR A 64 -0.85 1.86 -29.28
C THR A 64 -0.61 3.31 -28.90
N PRO A 65 -0.62 3.66 -27.60
CA PRO A 65 -0.37 5.01 -27.16
C PRO A 65 1.13 5.32 -27.26
N THR A 66 1.47 6.59 -27.15
CA THR A 66 2.85 7.07 -27.18
C THR A 66 3.16 7.83 -25.89
N ILE A 67 4.39 7.70 -25.39
CA ILE A 67 4.89 8.54 -24.30
C ILE A 67 5.73 9.66 -24.93
N SER A 68 5.35 10.91 -24.66
CA SER A 68 6.21 12.06 -24.96
C SER A 68 7.16 12.26 -23.79
N TRP A 69 8.41 11.83 -23.96
CA TRP A 69 9.44 11.90 -22.92
C TRP A 69 10.08 13.28 -22.89
N ASP A 70 10.17 13.84 -21.68
CA ASP A 70 10.91 15.05 -21.36
C ASP A 70 11.90 14.75 -20.22
N SER A 71 13.00 15.49 -20.18
CA SER A 71 13.94 15.43 -19.04
C SER A 71 13.27 15.99 -17.78
N CYS A 72 13.16 15.20 -16.71
CA CYS A 72 12.71 15.66 -15.39
C CYS A 72 13.83 15.99 -14.40
N GLY A 73 15.10 15.87 -14.82
CA GLY A 73 16.25 16.11 -13.95
C GLY A 73 17.00 14.82 -13.61
N ASP A 74 18.21 14.95 -13.07
CA ASP A 74 19.02 13.82 -12.57
C ASP A 74 19.24 12.65 -13.56
N GLY A 75 19.19 12.95 -14.88
CA GLY A 75 19.33 11.95 -15.94
C GLY A 75 18.07 11.11 -16.20
N LEU A 76 16.96 11.45 -15.57
CA LEU A 76 15.66 10.81 -15.72
C LEU A 76 14.84 11.41 -16.88
N GLU A 77 13.99 10.58 -17.46
CA GLU A 77 12.96 10.99 -18.42
C GLU A 77 11.59 10.74 -17.80
N CYS A 78 10.68 11.71 -17.91
CA CYS A 78 9.28 11.54 -17.51
C CYS A 78 8.33 11.90 -18.64
N GLY A 79 7.08 11.45 -18.53
CA GLY A 79 6.03 11.85 -19.45
C GLY A 79 4.68 11.33 -19.01
N TYR A 80 3.71 11.49 -19.90
CA TYR A 80 2.37 10.93 -19.72
C TYR A 80 2.03 9.95 -20.83
N ILE A 81 1.23 8.95 -20.48
CA ILE A 81 0.59 8.01 -21.41
C ILE A 81 -0.92 8.10 -21.24
N ASP A 82 -1.63 8.41 -22.33
CA ASP A 82 -3.08 8.40 -22.33
C ASP A 82 -3.59 6.98 -22.56
N VAL A 83 -4.39 6.49 -21.62
CA VAL A 83 -5.05 5.18 -21.68
C VAL A 83 -6.56 5.35 -21.54
N PRO A 84 -7.36 4.40 -22.05
CA PRO A 84 -8.81 4.43 -21.85
C PRO A 84 -9.17 4.41 -20.37
N ILE A 85 -10.10 5.28 -19.97
CA ILE A 85 -10.67 5.22 -18.62
C ILE A 85 -11.47 3.91 -18.47
N ASN A 86 -12.25 3.54 -19.48
CA ASN A 86 -13.07 2.34 -19.52
C ASN A 86 -12.63 1.42 -20.67
N TYR A 87 -11.93 0.33 -20.34
CA TYR A 87 -11.52 -0.68 -21.31
C TYR A 87 -12.67 -1.50 -21.92
N SER A 88 -13.91 -1.32 -21.45
CA SER A 88 -15.10 -1.91 -22.07
C SER A 88 -15.76 -0.98 -23.09
N ASP A 89 -15.17 0.17 -23.41
CA ASP A 89 -15.65 1.09 -24.44
C ASP A 89 -14.48 1.78 -25.17
N VAL A 90 -14.30 1.42 -26.44
CA VAL A 90 -13.26 1.97 -27.33
C VAL A 90 -13.39 3.47 -27.63
N LYS A 91 -14.52 4.09 -27.28
CA LYS A 91 -14.75 5.55 -27.43
C LYS A 91 -14.79 6.28 -26.09
N SER A 92 -14.46 5.60 -24.99
CA SER A 92 -14.47 6.21 -23.66
C SER A 92 -13.44 7.32 -23.52
N LYS A 93 -13.61 8.15 -22.48
CA LYS A 93 -12.63 9.18 -22.10
C LYS A 93 -11.27 8.52 -21.79
N THR A 94 -10.22 9.33 -21.70
CA THR A 94 -8.88 8.86 -21.27
C THR A 94 -8.59 9.25 -19.83
N THR A 95 -7.66 8.53 -19.22
CA THR A 95 -6.88 8.94 -18.06
C THR A 95 -5.42 8.99 -18.47
N SER A 96 -4.66 9.95 -17.95
CA SER A 96 -3.26 10.14 -18.29
C SER A 96 -2.41 9.60 -17.15
N LEU A 97 -1.59 8.58 -17.40
CA LEU A 97 -0.71 8.02 -16.38
C LEU A 97 0.64 8.73 -16.42
N TYR A 98 1.12 9.17 -15.26
CA TYR A 98 2.47 9.72 -15.13
C TYR A 98 3.49 8.58 -15.08
N VAL A 99 4.55 8.67 -15.89
CA VAL A 99 5.58 7.64 -16.02
C VAL A 99 6.96 8.29 -15.92
N VAL A 100 7.86 7.65 -15.16
CA VAL A 100 9.27 8.02 -15.03
C VAL A 100 10.13 6.84 -15.45
N LYS A 101 11.18 7.15 -16.21
CA LYS A 101 12.20 6.22 -16.67
C LYS A 101 13.57 6.62 -16.13
N HIS A 102 14.16 5.70 -15.38
CA HIS A 102 15.60 5.69 -15.16
C HIS A 102 16.23 4.76 -16.20
N ALA A 103 16.96 5.32 -17.16
CA ALA A 103 17.57 4.53 -18.23
C ALA A 103 18.62 3.55 -17.70
N ALA A 104 18.77 2.41 -18.38
CA ALA A 104 19.86 1.48 -18.09
C ALA A 104 21.22 2.19 -18.20
N THR A 105 22.09 1.99 -17.21
CA THR A 105 23.40 2.67 -17.17
C THR A 105 24.39 2.13 -18.21
N ASP A 106 24.14 0.93 -18.76
CA ASP A 106 24.85 0.38 -19.90
C ASP A 106 23.86 0.02 -21.04
N ALA A 107 23.73 0.94 -22.00
CA ALA A 107 22.86 0.74 -23.16
C ALA A 107 23.22 -0.50 -24.02
N THR A 108 24.45 -1.00 -23.93
CA THR A 108 24.88 -2.19 -24.68
C THR A 108 24.52 -3.50 -23.98
N ALA A 109 24.33 -3.45 -22.66
CA ALA A 109 23.88 -4.57 -21.84
C ALA A 109 22.36 -4.58 -21.58
N ARG A 110 21.65 -3.54 -22.03
CA ARG A 110 20.20 -3.40 -21.85
C ARG A 110 19.44 -4.62 -22.35
N ILE A 111 18.69 -5.23 -21.44
CA ILE A 111 17.81 -6.38 -21.67
C ILE A 111 16.40 -5.93 -22.06
N GLY A 112 15.87 -4.88 -21.42
CA GLY A 112 14.50 -4.42 -21.59
C GLY A 112 14.06 -3.47 -20.49
N SER A 113 12.75 -3.28 -20.36
CA SER A 113 12.16 -2.49 -19.27
C SER A 113 11.78 -3.35 -18.05
N LEU A 114 12.03 -2.81 -16.86
CA LEU A 114 11.57 -3.33 -15.57
C LEU A 114 10.51 -2.37 -15.01
N LEU A 115 9.24 -2.77 -15.06
CA LEU A 115 8.16 -2.03 -14.42
C LEU A 115 8.19 -2.30 -12.92
N VAL A 116 8.02 -1.24 -12.13
CA VAL A 116 8.12 -1.30 -10.66
C VAL A 116 6.89 -0.69 -10.00
N ASN A 117 6.42 -1.27 -8.91
CA ASN A 117 5.28 -0.75 -8.15
C ASN A 117 5.47 -0.96 -6.64
N PRO A 118 5.25 0.09 -5.81
CA PRO A 118 5.54 0.05 -4.38
C PRO A 118 4.45 -0.64 -3.54
N GLY A 119 3.27 -0.88 -4.12
CA GLY A 119 2.10 -1.34 -3.37
C GLY A 119 1.27 -0.18 -2.81
N GLY A 120 0.83 -0.32 -1.56
CA GLY A 120 -0.26 0.47 -0.98
C GLY A 120 -1.53 -0.38 -0.90
N PRO A 121 -2.54 -0.19 -1.79
CA PRO A 121 -2.60 0.72 -2.94
C PRO A 121 -2.67 2.21 -2.57
N GLY A 122 -2.55 3.10 -3.56
CA GLY A 122 -2.71 4.56 -3.38
C GLY A 122 -1.43 5.37 -3.61
N PHE A 123 -0.25 4.75 -3.50
CA PHE A 123 1.02 5.40 -3.81
C PHE A 123 1.26 5.49 -5.31
N GLY A 124 1.79 6.64 -5.75
CA GLY A 124 2.44 6.73 -7.04
C GLY A 124 3.68 5.84 -7.08
N GLY A 125 3.94 5.16 -8.20
CA GLY A 125 5.11 4.31 -8.37
C GLY A 125 6.29 4.99 -9.06
N SER A 126 6.11 6.21 -9.57
CA SER A 126 7.16 7.00 -10.22
C SER A 126 8.41 7.17 -9.35
N PHE A 127 8.24 7.38 -8.05
CA PHE A 127 9.36 7.59 -7.11
C PHE A 127 10.33 6.40 -7.05
N LEU A 128 9.89 5.18 -7.38
CA LEU A 128 10.79 4.01 -7.42
C LEU A 128 11.82 4.10 -8.55
N ALA A 129 11.48 4.76 -9.66
CA ALA A 129 12.44 5.06 -10.71
C ALA A 129 13.31 6.26 -10.34
N GLU A 130 12.74 7.28 -9.69
CA GLU A 130 13.49 8.45 -9.20
C GLU A 130 14.56 8.05 -8.16
N SER A 131 14.25 7.06 -7.32
CA SER A 131 15.12 6.55 -6.26
C SER A 131 15.87 5.27 -6.65
N ALA A 132 15.93 4.94 -7.94
CA ALA A 132 16.43 3.66 -8.43
C ALA A 132 17.86 3.33 -7.96
N ASP A 133 18.75 4.33 -7.93
CA ASP A 133 20.14 4.18 -7.47
C ASP A 133 20.27 3.75 -6.00
N ASN A 134 19.27 4.06 -5.17
CA ASN A 134 19.24 3.69 -3.75
C ASN A 134 18.57 2.33 -3.50
N ILE A 135 17.73 1.87 -4.43
CA ILE A 135 16.86 0.69 -4.25
C ILE A 135 17.45 -0.54 -4.97
N TYR A 136 17.93 -0.36 -6.20
CA TYR A 136 18.32 -1.48 -7.06
C TYR A 136 19.83 -1.66 -7.15
N SER A 137 20.25 -2.92 -7.23
CA SER A 137 21.66 -3.24 -7.45
C SER A 137 22.17 -2.73 -8.79
N GLN A 138 23.48 -2.47 -8.88
CA GLN A 138 24.14 -2.08 -10.14
C GLN A 138 23.94 -3.09 -11.27
N ALA A 139 23.76 -4.37 -10.95
CA ALA A 139 23.43 -5.39 -11.95
C ALA A 139 22.07 -5.11 -12.62
N ILE A 140 21.06 -4.73 -11.85
CA ILE A 140 19.75 -4.34 -12.38
C ILE A 140 19.86 -3.03 -13.15
N LEU A 141 20.46 -1.99 -12.55
CA LEU A 141 20.59 -0.66 -13.16
C LEU A 141 21.35 -0.67 -14.48
N SER A 142 22.33 -1.57 -14.64
CA SER A 142 23.07 -1.72 -15.91
C SER A 142 22.27 -2.41 -17.01
N SER A 143 21.27 -3.22 -16.66
CA SER A 143 20.59 -4.13 -17.58
C SER A 143 19.15 -3.74 -17.90
N PHE A 144 18.52 -2.87 -17.11
CA PHE A 144 17.11 -2.51 -17.31
C PHE A 144 16.90 -1.01 -17.28
N ASP A 145 16.00 -0.54 -18.14
CA ASP A 145 15.32 0.73 -17.89
C ASP A 145 14.33 0.50 -16.75
N ILE A 146 14.47 1.23 -15.64
CA ILE A 146 13.51 1.17 -14.53
C ILE A 146 12.35 2.09 -14.86
N ILE A 147 11.16 1.53 -14.99
CA ILE A 147 9.94 2.24 -15.34
C ILE A 147 9.02 2.27 -14.12
N GLY A 148 9.03 3.40 -13.41
CA GLY A 148 8.05 3.70 -12.37
C GLY A 148 6.87 4.44 -13.00
N TRP A 149 5.65 4.12 -12.59
CA TRP A 149 4.48 4.88 -13.01
C TRP A 149 3.52 5.04 -11.86
N ASP A 150 2.71 6.09 -11.91
CA ASP A 150 1.64 6.31 -10.96
C ASP A 150 0.37 5.63 -11.50
N PRO A 151 -0.21 4.62 -10.84
CA PRO A 151 -1.46 4.03 -11.27
C PRO A 151 -2.58 5.07 -11.46
N ARG A 152 -3.56 4.76 -12.32
CA ARG A 152 -4.77 5.58 -12.50
C ARG A 152 -5.37 5.97 -11.14
N GLY A 153 -5.66 7.25 -10.95
CA GLY A 153 -6.20 7.75 -9.68
C GLY A 153 -5.17 8.00 -8.57
N THR A 154 -3.87 7.85 -8.81
CA THR A 154 -2.82 8.02 -7.78
C THR A 154 -1.72 8.98 -8.23
N GLY A 155 -0.98 9.53 -7.26
CA GLY A 155 0.20 10.35 -7.52
C GLY A 155 -0.05 11.51 -8.50
N GLN A 156 0.79 11.61 -9.52
CA GLN A 156 0.71 12.64 -10.57
C GLN A 156 -0.18 12.22 -11.75
N SER A 157 -0.78 11.02 -11.74
CA SER A 157 -1.71 10.59 -12.79
C SER A 157 -3.01 11.38 -12.74
N ILE A 158 -3.64 11.59 -13.90
CA ILE A 158 -4.75 12.51 -14.06
C ILE A 158 -6.02 11.76 -14.55
N PRO A 159 -7.16 11.91 -13.86
CA PRO A 159 -7.30 12.56 -12.55
C PRO A 159 -6.74 11.70 -11.41
N ALA A 160 -6.15 12.34 -10.40
CA ALA A 160 -5.87 11.70 -9.10
C ALA A 160 -7.16 11.68 -8.27
N ILE A 161 -7.36 10.62 -7.47
CA ILE A 161 -8.51 10.51 -6.58
C ILE A 161 -8.28 11.41 -5.37
N ASP A 162 -9.22 12.32 -5.14
CA ASP A 162 -9.34 13.14 -3.95
C ASP A 162 -10.80 13.08 -3.47
N CYS A 163 -11.02 12.83 -2.18
CA CYS A 163 -12.33 12.57 -1.62
C CYS A 163 -12.88 13.73 -0.79
N THR A 164 -12.06 14.30 0.09
CA THR A 164 -12.50 15.33 1.05
C THR A 164 -11.38 16.33 1.29
N ASP A 165 -11.73 17.55 1.69
CA ASP A 165 -10.74 18.55 2.11
C ASP A 165 -10.33 18.37 3.58
N ASP A 166 -11.07 17.53 4.33
CA ASP A 166 -10.89 17.29 5.76
C ASP A 166 -10.81 15.78 6.03
N TYR A 167 -9.61 15.22 5.85
CA TYR A 167 -9.35 13.80 6.13
C TYR A 167 -9.31 13.51 7.64
N ASP A 168 -8.89 14.47 8.46
CA ASP A 168 -8.83 14.30 9.93
C ASP A 168 -10.22 14.00 10.51
N HIS A 169 -11.27 14.60 9.95
CA HIS A 169 -12.65 14.28 10.32
C HIS A 169 -12.97 12.77 10.27
N PHE A 170 -12.41 12.04 9.30
CA PHE A 170 -12.68 10.61 9.11
C PHE A 170 -11.65 9.71 9.76
N PHE A 171 -10.39 10.15 9.84
CA PHE A 171 -9.27 9.27 10.22
C PHE A 171 -8.63 9.59 11.59
N ALA A 172 -8.86 10.78 12.16
CA ALA A 172 -8.29 11.15 13.47
C ALA A 172 -9.27 10.98 14.65
N SER A 173 -10.58 11.02 14.39
CA SER A 173 -11.61 11.08 15.45
C SER A 173 -12.49 9.84 15.62
N GLY A 174 -12.25 8.78 14.87
CA GLY A 174 -13.05 7.55 14.93
C GLY A 174 -12.66 6.62 16.08
N ASP A 175 -13.65 6.08 16.79
CA ASP A 175 -13.47 4.91 17.63
C ASP A 175 -13.34 3.66 16.73
N ILE A 176 -12.15 3.04 16.76
CA ILE A 176 -11.84 1.85 15.96
C ILE A 176 -12.35 0.55 16.60
N THR A 177 -12.85 0.63 17.83
CA THR A 177 -13.41 -0.49 18.60
C THR A 177 -14.84 -0.18 19.06
N PRO A 178 -15.80 0.00 18.12
CA PRO A 178 -17.16 0.43 18.46
C PRO A 178 -17.92 -0.65 19.25
N ASP A 179 -17.93 -0.50 20.57
CA ASP A 179 -18.46 -1.49 21.52
C ASP A 179 -19.97 -1.33 21.75
N THR A 180 -20.49 -0.12 21.60
CA THR A 180 -21.90 0.20 21.75
C THR A 180 -22.66 0.18 20.42
N PRO A 181 -23.98 -0.05 20.43
CA PRO A 181 -24.80 0.11 19.23
C PRO A 181 -24.75 1.52 18.62
N GLN A 182 -24.47 2.54 19.42
CA GLN A 182 -24.39 3.92 18.95
C GLN A 182 -23.08 4.15 18.19
N GLU A 183 -21.93 3.77 18.76
CA GLU A 183 -20.63 3.88 18.06
C GLU A 183 -20.62 3.11 16.73
N ARG A 184 -21.26 1.93 16.69
CA ARG A 184 -21.41 1.18 15.42
C ARG A 184 -22.26 1.94 14.40
N ALA A 185 -23.34 2.59 14.82
CA ALA A 185 -24.17 3.39 13.93
C ALA A 185 -23.40 4.63 13.42
N ASP A 186 -22.61 5.26 14.29
CA ASP A 186 -21.79 6.43 13.95
C ASP A 186 -20.66 6.06 12.97
N SER A 187 -20.01 4.90 13.15
CA SER A 187 -19.00 4.36 12.23
C SER A 187 -19.58 4.10 10.83
N VAL A 188 -20.79 3.53 10.74
CA VAL A 188 -21.48 3.33 9.46
C VAL A 188 -21.84 4.68 8.82
N ALA A 189 -22.40 5.61 9.59
CA ALA A 189 -22.76 6.93 9.08
C ALA A 189 -21.54 7.71 8.55
N SER A 190 -20.42 7.67 9.27
CA SER A 190 -19.16 8.28 8.84
C SER A 190 -18.62 7.64 7.55
N SER A 191 -18.71 6.32 7.42
CA SER A 191 -18.31 5.61 6.19
C SER A 191 -19.20 5.96 4.99
N GLU A 192 -20.51 6.12 5.19
CA GLU A 192 -21.45 6.56 4.17
C GLU A 192 -21.18 8.00 3.73
N GLU A 193 -20.87 8.89 4.67
CA GLU A 193 -20.49 10.28 4.41
C GLU A 193 -19.20 10.36 3.59
N PHE A 194 -18.13 9.67 4.02
CA PHE A 194 -16.86 9.62 3.30
C PHE A 194 -17.04 9.09 1.88
N THR A 195 -17.80 8.01 1.72
CA THR A 195 -18.08 7.41 0.41
C THR A 195 -18.80 8.40 -0.49
N LYS A 196 -19.79 9.12 0.04
CA LYS A 196 -20.53 10.12 -0.71
C LYS A 196 -19.62 11.27 -1.16
N ASP A 197 -18.75 11.76 -0.29
CA ASP A 197 -17.81 12.83 -0.61
C ASP A 197 -16.80 12.40 -1.68
N CYS A 198 -16.27 11.17 -1.58
CA CYS A 198 -15.45 10.57 -2.64
C CYS A 198 -16.16 10.54 -4.00
N PHE A 199 -17.42 10.11 -4.06
CA PHE A 199 -18.17 10.04 -5.32
C PHE A 199 -18.50 11.42 -5.88
N ASP A 200 -18.79 12.40 -5.03
CA ASP A 200 -19.07 13.78 -5.45
C ASP A 200 -17.83 14.45 -6.05
N LYS A 201 -16.63 14.21 -5.50
CA LYS A 201 -15.37 14.78 -6.02
C LYS A 201 -14.77 13.97 -7.17
N SER A 202 -14.76 12.63 -7.08
CA SER A 202 -13.94 11.73 -7.92
C SER A 202 -14.75 10.62 -8.62
N GLY A 203 -16.08 10.71 -8.66
CA GLY A 203 -16.96 9.67 -9.22
C GLY A 203 -16.71 9.28 -10.69
N ASP A 204 -16.07 10.14 -11.48
CA ASP A 204 -15.71 9.85 -12.88
C ASP A 204 -14.63 8.76 -13.01
N ILE A 205 -13.69 8.66 -12.04
CA ILE A 205 -12.56 7.71 -12.06
C ILE A 205 -12.75 6.51 -11.12
N LEU A 206 -13.46 6.67 -10.00
CA LEU A 206 -13.62 5.64 -8.97
C LEU A 206 -14.07 4.27 -9.52
N PRO A 207 -15.04 4.16 -10.45
CA PRO A 207 -15.46 2.87 -11.00
C PRO A 207 -14.40 2.15 -11.83
N TYR A 208 -13.31 2.84 -12.17
CA TYR A 208 -12.31 2.40 -13.13
C TYR A 208 -10.90 2.26 -12.54
N ALA A 209 -10.71 2.52 -11.25
CA ALA A 209 -9.41 2.52 -10.57
C ALA A 209 -8.96 1.12 -10.07
N GLY A 210 -9.72 0.06 -10.33
CA GLY A 210 -9.41 -1.29 -9.84
C GLY A 210 -8.15 -1.94 -10.46
N THR A 211 -7.55 -2.88 -9.73
CA THR A 211 -6.33 -3.64 -10.07
C THR A 211 -6.35 -4.21 -11.50
N ASN A 212 -7.50 -4.72 -11.92
CA ASN A 212 -7.69 -5.28 -13.25
C ASN A 212 -7.47 -4.25 -14.38
N ASN A 213 -7.84 -3.00 -14.18
CA ASN A 213 -7.57 -1.93 -15.14
C ASN A 213 -6.14 -1.43 -15.05
N VAL A 214 -5.54 -1.38 -13.85
CA VAL A 214 -4.10 -1.09 -13.70
C VAL A 214 -3.26 -2.16 -14.42
N ALA A 215 -3.66 -3.44 -14.40
CA ALA A 215 -3.02 -4.50 -15.17
C ALA A 215 -3.15 -4.31 -16.69
N ARG A 216 -4.26 -3.73 -17.18
CA ARG A 216 -4.41 -3.34 -18.60
C ARG A 216 -3.55 -2.15 -18.96
N ASP A 217 -3.38 -1.21 -18.02
CA ASP A 217 -2.48 -0.08 -18.17
C ASP A 217 -1.03 -0.54 -18.34
N MET A 218 -0.60 -1.57 -17.60
CA MET A 218 0.73 -2.17 -17.76
C MET A 218 0.97 -2.68 -19.19
N ASP A 219 -0.04 -3.28 -19.84
CA ASP A 219 0.08 -3.69 -21.24
C ASP A 219 0.12 -2.48 -22.20
N MET A 220 -0.63 -1.41 -21.91
CA MET A 220 -0.54 -0.17 -22.70
C MET A 220 0.83 0.50 -22.56
N ILE A 221 1.40 0.54 -21.35
CA ILE A 221 2.75 1.03 -21.07
C ILE A 221 3.78 0.18 -21.82
N ARG A 222 3.71 -1.15 -21.72
CA ARG A 222 4.57 -2.07 -22.49
C ARG A 222 4.56 -1.74 -23.98
N ARG A 223 3.37 -1.56 -24.57
CA ARG A 223 3.22 -1.24 -25.99
C ARG A 223 3.80 0.13 -26.34
N ALA A 224 3.61 1.14 -25.49
CA ALA A 224 4.17 2.48 -25.67
C ALA A 224 5.70 2.48 -25.59
N LEU A 225 6.28 1.61 -24.77
CA LEU A 225 7.72 1.39 -24.68
C LEU A 225 8.29 0.58 -25.87
N GLY A 226 7.43 -0.01 -26.69
CA GLY A 226 7.84 -0.86 -27.81
C GLY A 226 8.38 -2.23 -27.38
N GLU A 227 8.04 -2.68 -26.18
CA GLU A 227 8.52 -3.95 -25.62
C GLU A 227 7.56 -5.09 -25.99
N ASP A 228 8.08 -6.21 -26.49
CA ASP A 228 7.25 -7.42 -26.70
C ASP A 228 6.85 -8.06 -25.36
N LYS A 229 7.78 -8.04 -24.40
CA LYS A 229 7.61 -8.55 -23.03
C LYS A 229 8.31 -7.64 -22.04
N ILE A 230 7.76 -7.49 -20.84
CA ILE A 230 8.36 -6.68 -19.75
C ILE A 230 8.75 -7.55 -18.56
N SER A 231 9.70 -7.04 -17.78
CA SER A 231 9.99 -7.57 -16.44
C SER A 231 9.22 -6.75 -15.40
N TYR A 232 8.88 -7.35 -14.27
CA TYR A 232 8.13 -6.70 -13.20
C TYR A 232 8.75 -6.95 -11.82
N PHE A 233 8.77 -5.93 -10.96
CA PHE A 233 9.05 -6.04 -9.53
C PHE A 233 8.00 -5.25 -8.75
N GLY A 234 7.10 -5.97 -8.07
CA GLY A 234 6.04 -5.38 -7.24
C GLY A 234 6.24 -5.72 -5.76
N PHE A 235 6.05 -4.72 -4.91
CA PHE A 235 6.07 -4.84 -3.45
C PHE A 235 4.65 -4.77 -2.88
N SER A 236 4.35 -5.49 -1.80
CA SER A 236 3.07 -5.38 -1.08
C SER A 236 1.87 -5.56 -2.03
N TYR A 237 0.89 -4.66 -2.10
CA TYR A 237 -0.19 -4.69 -3.11
C TYR A 237 0.31 -4.82 -4.57
N GLY A 238 1.51 -4.34 -4.88
CA GLY A 238 2.16 -4.55 -6.18
C GLY A 238 2.35 -6.04 -6.52
N SER A 239 2.47 -6.91 -5.52
CA SER A 239 2.47 -8.36 -5.73
C SER A 239 1.14 -8.87 -6.30
N GLU A 240 0.01 -8.36 -5.79
CA GLU A 240 -1.35 -8.68 -6.27
C GLU A 240 -1.54 -8.15 -7.70
N LEU A 241 -1.08 -6.93 -7.96
CA LEU A 241 -1.08 -6.34 -9.29
C LEU A 241 -0.25 -7.19 -10.28
N GLY A 242 0.94 -7.62 -9.88
CA GLY A 242 1.79 -8.50 -10.68
C GLY A 242 1.14 -9.86 -10.95
N ALA A 243 0.52 -10.48 -9.95
CA ALA A 243 -0.24 -11.72 -10.11
C ALA A 243 -1.43 -11.54 -11.07
N THR A 244 -2.15 -10.42 -10.96
CA THR A 244 -3.26 -10.07 -11.85
C THR A 244 -2.78 -9.88 -13.29
N TRP A 245 -1.71 -9.12 -13.50
CA TRP A 245 -1.13 -8.89 -14.82
C TRP A 245 -0.62 -10.18 -15.47
N THR A 246 0.13 -11.01 -14.74
CA THR A 246 0.65 -12.28 -15.27
C THR A 246 -0.48 -13.27 -15.62
N THR A 247 -1.62 -13.19 -14.93
CA THR A 247 -2.82 -13.99 -15.25
C THR A 247 -3.56 -13.45 -16.48
N MET A 248 -3.73 -12.12 -16.58
CA MET A 248 -4.47 -11.49 -17.68
C MET A 248 -3.68 -11.43 -18.99
N PHE A 249 -2.35 -11.29 -18.92
CA PHE A 249 -1.46 -11.06 -20.06
C PHE A 249 -0.20 -11.97 -20.02
N PRO A 250 -0.35 -13.30 -19.90
CA PRO A 250 0.77 -14.22 -19.68
C PRO A 250 1.84 -14.16 -20.79
N ASP A 251 1.43 -13.90 -22.03
CA ASP A 251 2.34 -13.83 -23.18
C ASP A 251 3.26 -12.59 -23.15
N THR A 252 2.92 -11.58 -22.34
CA THR A 252 3.68 -10.32 -22.19
C THR A 252 4.72 -10.38 -21.08
N VAL A 253 4.80 -11.50 -20.36
CA VAL A 253 5.69 -11.67 -19.21
C VAL A 253 7.07 -12.15 -19.67
N ARG A 254 8.12 -11.41 -19.31
CA ARG A 254 9.51 -11.89 -19.35
C ARG A 254 9.91 -12.52 -18.02
N ALA A 255 9.72 -11.79 -16.92
CA ALA A 255 10.04 -12.20 -15.56
C ALA A 255 9.21 -11.36 -14.57
N ALA A 256 8.92 -11.91 -13.40
CA ALA A 256 8.23 -11.18 -12.33
C ALA A 256 8.81 -11.55 -10.96
N VAL A 257 8.99 -10.56 -10.10
CA VAL A 257 9.27 -10.70 -8.66
C VAL A 257 8.12 -10.05 -7.90
N LEU A 258 7.54 -10.81 -6.97
CA LEU A 258 6.41 -10.41 -6.15
C LEU A 258 6.86 -10.50 -4.69
N ASP A 259 7.21 -9.37 -4.08
CA ASP A 259 7.81 -9.30 -2.74
C ASP A 259 6.80 -8.76 -1.73
N GLY A 260 6.67 -9.41 -0.56
CA GLY A 260 5.53 -9.18 0.35
C GLY A 260 4.19 -9.56 -0.28
N ALA A 261 4.05 -10.85 -0.61
CA ALA A 261 2.94 -11.34 -1.43
C ALA A 261 1.56 -11.21 -0.75
N SER A 262 0.61 -10.61 -1.47
CA SER A 262 -0.83 -10.66 -1.21
C SER A 262 -1.46 -11.81 -2.00
N ASP A 263 -2.29 -12.63 -1.36
CA ASP A 263 -3.02 -13.71 -2.01
C ASP A 263 -4.40 -13.23 -2.48
N PRO A 264 -4.63 -13.04 -3.80
CA PRO A 264 -5.92 -12.56 -4.32
C PRO A 264 -7.06 -13.57 -4.17
N ASN A 265 -6.78 -14.82 -3.76
CA ASN A 265 -7.81 -15.85 -3.53
C ASN A 265 -8.12 -16.06 -2.05
N ALA A 266 -7.42 -15.37 -1.15
CA ALA A 266 -7.65 -15.51 0.26
C ALA A 266 -9.01 -14.91 0.66
N ASP A 267 -9.63 -15.51 1.68
CA ASP A 267 -10.82 -14.94 2.31
C ASP A 267 -10.44 -13.63 3.00
N GLU A 268 -11.26 -12.60 2.83
CA GLU A 268 -10.95 -11.25 3.30
C GLU A 268 -10.78 -11.20 4.83
N LEU A 269 -11.68 -11.83 5.58
CA LEU A 269 -11.60 -11.87 7.04
C LEU A 269 -10.36 -12.64 7.50
N LEU A 270 -10.09 -13.80 6.89
CA LEU A 270 -8.90 -14.58 7.24
C LEU A 270 -7.60 -13.83 6.91
N SER A 271 -7.59 -13.06 5.82
CA SER A 271 -6.44 -12.24 5.41
C SER A 271 -6.15 -11.15 6.43
N VAL A 272 -7.20 -10.44 6.89
CA VAL A 272 -7.08 -9.42 7.95
C VAL A 272 -6.61 -10.04 9.27
N LEU A 273 -7.17 -11.18 9.68
CA LEU A 273 -6.73 -11.87 10.90
C LEU A 273 -5.26 -12.30 10.82
N GLN A 274 -4.82 -12.80 9.67
CA GLN A 274 -3.44 -13.19 9.45
C GLN A 274 -2.49 -11.99 9.46
N GLN A 275 -2.89 -10.86 8.88
CA GLN A 275 -2.14 -9.60 8.95
C GLN A 275 -2.01 -9.11 10.39
N ASN A 276 -3.11 -9.07 11.15
CA ASN A 276 -3.10 -8.66 12.56
C ASN A 276 -2.20 -9.56 13.40
N LYS A 277 -2.21 -10.87 13.16
CA LYS A 277 -1.30 -11.80 13.83
C LYS A 277 0.17 -11.49 13.55
N GLY A 278 0.50 -11.09 12.32
CA GLY A 278 1.86 -10.69 11.95
C GLY A 278 2.31 -9.42 12.67
N PHE A 279 1.45 -8.40 12.74
CA PHE A 279 1.72 -7.19 13.51
C PHE A 279 1.88 -7.50 15.01
N GLU A 280 0.99 -8.31 15.58
CA GLU A 280 1.07 -8.72 16.99
C GLU A 280 2.41 -9.41 17.30
N ASP A 281 2.89 -10.29 16.41
CA ASP A 281 4.19 -10.95 16.59
C ASP A 281 5.38 -9.96 16.57
N SER A 282 5.32 -8.95 15.69
CA SER A 282 6.32 -7.88 15.65
C SER A 282 6.27 -7.01 16.90
N ILE A 283 5.07 -6.63 17.37
CA ILE A 283 4.87 -5.86 18.61
C ILE A 283 5.41 -6.65 19.81
N ALA A 284 5.04 -7.92 19.94
CA ALA A 284 5.54 -8.79 20.99
C ALA A 284 7.07 -8.92 20.97
N THR A 285 7.67 -9.00 19.77
CA THR A 285 9.12 -9.02 19.60
C THR A 285 9.79 -7.72 20.06
N PHE A 286 9.20 -6.58 19.69
CA PHE A 286 9.67 -5.26 20.09
C PHE A 286 9.59 -5.07 21.61
N LEU A 287 8.43 -5.34 22.22
CA LEU A 287 8.20 -5.17 23.65
C LEU A 287 9.08 -6.10 24.48
N ALA A 288 9.23 -7.37 24.08
CA ALA A 288 10.11 -8.32 24.76
C ALA A 288 11.58 -7.85 24.75
N LYS A 289 12.06 -7.34 23.61
CA LYS A 289 13.41 -6.75 23.51
C LYS A 289 13.55 -5.53 24.41
N CYS A 290 12.54 -4.68 24.48
CA CYS A 290 12.54 -3.52 25.36
C CYS A 290 12.54 -3.93 26.83
N SER A 291 11.78 -4.96 27.22
CA SER A 291 11.76 -5.52 28.57
C SER A 291 13.09 -6.17 28.97
N ASP A 292 13.83 -6.75 28.03
CA ASP A 292 15.14 -7.36 28.28
C ASP A 292 16.30 -6.35 28.31
N ASP A 293 16.10 -5.12 27.80
CA ASP A 293 17.13 -4.09 27.73
C ASP A 293 16.80 -2.87 28.60
N SER A 294 17.49 -2.75 29.74
CA SER A 294 17.37 -1.60 30.64
C SER A 294 17.74 -0.23 30.02
N THR A 295 18.31 -0.21 28.82
CA THR A 295 18.59 1.02 28.06
C THR A 295 17.45 1.43 27.13
N CYS A 296 16.45 0.57 26.90
CA CYS A 296 15.23 0.91 26.16
C CYS A 296 14.52 2.07 26.84
N ALA A 297 14.11 3.09 26.07
CA ALA A 297 13.41 4.24 26.65
C ALA A 297 12.06 3.84 27.28
N PHE A 298 11.42 2.78 26.78
CA PHE A 298 10.16 2.24 27.27
C PHE A 298 10.31 1.01 28.19
N TYR A 299 11.49 0.82 28.81
CA TYR A 299 11.86 -0.38 29.59
C TYR A 299 10.84 -0.80 30.67
N ASN A 300 10.16 0.16 31.31
CA ASN A 300 9.09 -0.08 32.28
C ASN A 300 9.43 -1.13 33.38
N GLY A 301 10.68 -1.16 33.82
CA GLY A 301 11.13 -2.09 34.86
C GLY A 301 11.21 -3.55 34.41
N GLY A 302 11.30 -3.80 33.10
CA GLY A 302 11.25 -5.13 32.50
C GLY A 302 9.82 -5.62 32.23
N ASN A 303 8.86 -4.70 32.08
CA ASN A 303 7.46 -4.99 31.77
C ASN A 303 6.89 -3.98 30.76
N ALA A 304 7.56 -3.84 29.62
CA ALA A 304 7.10 -3.03 28.50
C ALA A 304 5.74 -3.52 27.97
N GLU A 305 5.48 -4.83 28.00
CA GLU A 305 4.23 -5.45 27.55
C GLU A 305 3.03 -4.93 28.35
N GLY A 306 3.05 -5.06 29.69
CA GLY A 306 1.95 -4.57 30.51
C GLY A 306 1.80 -3.04 30.45
N ALA A 307 2.92 -2.32 30.35
CA ALA A 307 2.91 -0.88 30.17
C ALA A 307 2.27 -0.43 28.85
N PHE A 308 2.45 -1.20 27.78
CA PHE A 308 1.82 -0.97 26.50
C PHE A 308 0.30 -1.19 26.58
N ASP A 309 -0.14 -2.31 27.17
CA ASP A 309 -1.56 -2.62 27.36
C ASP A 309 -2.27 -1.53 28.18
N ASP A 310 -1.66 -1.09 29.29
CA ASP A 310 -2.18 -0.03 30.14
C ASP A 310 -2.30 1.30 29.37
N LEU A 311 -1.30 1.65 28.55
CA LEU A 311 -1.33 2.86 27.73
C LEU A 311 -2.45 2.80 26.68
N MET A 312 -2.60 1.67 25.96
CA MET A 312 -3.66 1.52 24.96
C MET A 312 -5.06 1.57 25.57
N ALA A 313 -5.25 0.96 26.74
CA ALA A 313 -6.51 1.05 27.49
C ALA A 313 -6.78 2.47 27.98
N GLN A 314 -5.75 3.21 28.42
CA GLN A 314 -5.91 4.61 28.80
C GLN A 314 -6.33 5.50 27.63
N LEU A 315 -5.71 5.32 26.46
CA LEU A 315 -6.00 6.09 25.25
C LEU A 315 -7.40 5.86 24.68
N ASP A 316 -8.00 4.70 25.00
CA ASP A 316 -9.38 4.36 24.67
C ASP A 316 -10.37 5.30 25.38
N GLU A 317 -10.13 5.53 26.67
CA GLU A 317 -11.00 6.36 27.50
C GLU A 317 -10.61 7.85 27.49
N ASN A 318 -9.30 8.14 27.38
CA ASN A 318 -8.73 9.46 27.57
C ASN A 318 -7.61 9.73 26.55
N PRO A 319 -7.94 10.27 25.36
CA PRO A 319 -6.96 10.77 24.41
C PRO A 319 -6.00 11.77 25.07
N ILE A 320 -4.72 11.73 24.68
CA ILE A 320 -3.68 12.59 25.26
C ILE A 320 -3.30 13.72 24.30
N ALA A 321 -2.88 14.86 24.86
CA ALA A 321 -2.52 16.02 24.05
C ALA A 321 -1.30 15.74 23.16
N THR A 322 -1.29 16.38 21.98
CA THR A 322 -0.16 16.37 21.05
C THR A 322 0.37 17.79 20.83
N SER A 323 0.97 18.05 19.67
CA SER A 323 1.41 19.37 19.25
C SER A 323 0.24 20.35 19.12
N SER A 324 0.45 21.62 19.51
CA SER A 324 -0.56 22.67 19.38
C SER A 324 -1.12 22.78 17.95
N GLY A 325 -2.44 22.66 17.82
CA GLY A 325 -3.16 22.76 16.55
C GLY A 325 -3.26 21.43 15.79
N ARG A 326 -2.82 20.33 16.39
CA ARG A 326 -3.04 18.96 15.91
C ARG A 326 -4.08 18.26 16.79
N PRO A 327 -4.73 17.18 16.30
CA PRO A 327 -5.66 16.39 17.10
C PRO A 327 -4.98 15.76 18.33
N ASP A 328 -5.76 15.54 19.39
CA ASP A 328 -5.33 14.71 20.52
C ASP A 328 -5.10 13.27 20.03
N LEU A 329 -4.10 12.59 20.59
CA LEU A 329 -3.75 11.23 20.22
C LEU A 329 -4.81 10.26 20.78
N THR A 330 -5.57 9.65 19.89
CA THR A 330 -6.50 8.57 20.20
C THR A 330 -5.80 7.21 20.20
N ARG A 331 -6.46 6.18 20.76
CA ARG A 331 -5.97 4.80 20.66
C ARG A 331 -5.79 4.34 19.22
N GLY A 332 -6.72 4.69 18.32
CA GLY A 332 -6.64 4.33 16.91
C GLY A 332 -5.39 4.89 16.25
N MET A 333 -5.09 6.17 16.47
CA MET A 333 -3.88 6.81 15.95
C MET A 333 -2.61 6.18 16.53
N ALA A 334 -2.61 5.87 17.84
CA ALA A 334 -1.48 5.22 18.49
C ALA A 334 -1.21 3.81 17.94
N LEU A 335 -2.26 3.01 17.70
CA LEU A 335 -2.10 1.67 17.10
C LEU A 335 -1.64 1.73 15.64
N THR A 336 -2.10 2.71 14.87
CA THR A 336 -1.56 2.97 13.52
C THR A 336 -0.08 3.36 13.57
N ALA A 337 0.32 4.26 14.47
CA ALA A 337 1.73 4.65 14.67
C ALA A 337 2.62 3.47 15.09
N VAL A 338 2.12 2.61 15.98
CA VAL A 338 2.82 1.38 16.40
C VAL A 338 2.96 0.44 15.20
N SER A 339 1.89 0.26 14.42
CA SER A 339 1.90 -0.59 13.22
C SER A 339 2.89 -0.08 12.18
N GLU A 340 2.97 1.23 11.96
CA GLU A 340 3.96 1.84 11.07
C GLU A 340 5.39 1.48 11.49
N ALA A 341 5.69 1.61 12.79
CA ALA A 341 6.99 1.21 13.32
C ALA A 341 7.28 -0.30 13.23
N MET A 342 6.27 -1.17 13.01
CA MET A 342 6.48 -2.61 12.82
C MET A 342 6.89 -2.99 11.39
N TYR A 343 6.81 -2.08 10.42
CA TYR A 343 7.29 -2.34 9.05
C TYR A 343 8.81 -2.52 8.98
N SER A 344 9.56 -1.88 9.89
CA SER A 344 11.02 -1.94 9.91
C SER A 344 11.57 -1.67 11.30
N ASP A 345 12.56 -2.47 11.73
CA ASP A 345 13.24 -2.30 13.01
C ASP A 345 14.01 -0.98 13.13
N SER A 346 14.24 -0.29 12.01
CA SER A 346 14.80 1.07 11.99
C SER A 346 13.94 2.11 12.71
N TYR A 347 12.62 1.89 12.82
CA TYR A 347 11.71 2.78 13.54
C TYR A 347 11.67 2.52 15.05
N TRP A 348 12.19 1.39 15.52
CA TRP A 348 11.96 0.95 16.91
C TRP A 348 12.51 1.92 17.94
N SER A 349 13.70 2.48 17.75
CA SER A 349 14.26 3.48 18.67
C SER A 349 13.39 4.76 18.79
N THR A 350 12.74 5.16 17.69
CA THR A 350 11.78 6.25 17.68
C THR A 350 10.51 5.86 18.44
N LEU A 351 10.01 4.63 18.21
CA LEU A 351 8.84 4.10 18.90
C LEU A 351 9.05 4.00 20.42
N GLU A 352 10.21 3.53 20.89
CA GLU A 352 10.54 3.46 22.32
C GLU A 352 10.38 4.85 22.98
N SER A 353 10.95 5.87 22.34
CA SER A 353 10.92 7.25 22.84
C SER A 353 9.50 7.82 22.80
N ALA A 354 8.73 7.50 21.75
CA ALA A 354 7.36 7.95 21.58
C ALA A 354 6.41 7.32 22.62
N LEU A 355 6.52 6.02 22.87
CA LEU A 355 5.72 5.32 23.88
C LEU A 355 6.03 5.82 25.30
N ALA A 356 7.31 6.04 25.63
CA ALA A 356 7.71 6.60 26.91
C ALA A 356 7.14 8.01 27.13
N SER A 357 7.19 8.86 26.10
CA SER A 357 6.61 10.21 26.16
C SER A 357 5.09 10.18 26.29
N ALA A 358 4.42 9.23 25.63
CA ALA A 358 2.98 9.07 25.72
C ALA A 358 2.52 8.65 27.12
N GLN A 359 3.26 7.78 27.82
CA GLN A 359 3.01 7.47 29.23
C GLN A 359 3.10 8.71 30.14
N ASP A 360 3.95 9.68 29.80
CA ASP A 360 4.09 10.96 30.49
C ASP A 360 3.07 12.01 30.04
N GLY A 361 2.15 11.65 29.13
CA GLY A 361 1.05 12.49 28.65
C GLY A 361 1.36 13.35 27.42
N ASP A 362 2.45 13.07 26.70
CA ASP A 362 2.81 13.73 25.44
C ASP A 362 2.68 12.76 24.25
N GLY A 363 1.59 12.87 23.50
CA GLY A 363 1.31 12.06 22.32
C GLY A 363 2.04 12.48 21.06
N THR A 364 2.87 13.53 21.09
CA THR A 364 3.50 14.12 19.90
C THR A 364 4.36 13.13 19.12
N GLY A 365 5.10 12.25 19.80
CA GLY A 365 5.96 11.27 19.14
C GLY A 365 5.17 10.21 18.38
N LEU A 366 4.08 9.71 18.96
CA LEU A 366 3.20 8.75 18.30
C LEU A 366 2.41 9.40 17.17
N LEU A 367 1.97 10.65 17.33
CA LEU A 367 1.35 11.40 16.23
C LEU A 367 2.32 11.57 15.05
N ALA A 368 3.60 11.83 15.31
CA ALA A 368 4.59 11.96 14.23
C ALA A 368 4.77 10.64 13.47
N LEU A 369 4.77 9.50 14.16
CA LEU A 369 4.80 8.17 13.52
C LEU A 369 3.49 7.83 12.79
N TYR A 370 2.35 8.37 13.23
CA TYR A 370 1.07 8.25 12.52
C TYR A 370 1.04 9.08 11.21
N ASP A 371 1.79 10.18 11.15
CA ASP A 371 1.85 11.07 9.99
C ASP A 371 2.88 10.64 8.92
N GLU A 372 3.81 9.74 9.28
CA GLU A 372 4.66 9.05 8.31
C GLU A 372 3.80 8.10 7.49
#